data_AF-A0A2W7A1D7-F1
#
_entry.id   AF-A0A2W7A1D7-F1
#
_cell.length_a   1.000
_cell.length_b   1.000
_cell.length_c   1.000
_cell.angle_alpha   90.00
_cell.angle_beta   90.00
_cell.angle_gamma   90.00
#
_symmetry.space_group_name_H-M   'P 1'
#
loop_
_entity.id
_entity.type
_entity.pdbx_description
1 polymer ?
#
loop_
_entity_poly.entity_id
_entity_poly.type
_entity_poly.pdbx_seq_one_letter_code
_entity_poly.pdbx_strand_id
1 'polypeptide(L)'
;MMATALVQIGLVAAWLALVGGVAEGLRRTAAIDTEITRKIVHIGAGHVILLAWWLHTPAWMGIAAAGAASALALLSYRLPILPGINGVGRNSLGTFFYAVSIGVLTALFWPLGLPQYAALGILVMTWGDGLAAVVGQRFGRHPYKIFGNQKSWEGSLAMA
;
A
#
# COMPACT_ATOMS: atom_id res chain seq x y z
N MET A 1 -25.30 -2.34 -14.38
CA MET A 1 -24.55 -2.67 -13.14
C MET A 1 -23.34 -3.57 -13.39
N MET A 2 -23.50 -4.76 -14.00
CA MET A 2 -22.38 -5.70 -14.17
C MET A 2 -21.27 -5.19 -15.11
N ALA A 3 -21.65 -4.58 -16.25
CA ALA A 3 -20.70 -3.96 -17.18
C ALA A 3 -19.86 -2.85 -16.52
N THR A 4 -20.50 -2.03 -15.69
CA THR A 4 -19.82 -0.95 -14.94
C THR A 4 -18.81 -1.49 -13.94
N ALA A 5 -19.16 -2.56 -13.21
CA ALA A 5 -18.26 -3.20 -12.26
C ALA A 5 -17.03 -3.83 -12.95
N LEU A 6 -17.22 -4.47 -14.10
CA LEU A 6 -16.10 -5.02 -14.89
C LEU A 6 -15.15 -3.92 -15.38
N VAL A 7 -15.69 -2.77 -15.81
CA VAL A 7 -14.86 -1.62 -16.20
C VAL A 7 -14.07 -1.08 -15.00
N GLN A 8 -14.71 -0.93 -13.84
CA GLN A 8 -14.02 -0.48 -12.61
C GLN A 8 -12.89 -1.44 -12.21
N ILE A 9 -13.16 -2.76 -12.21
CA ILE A 9 -12.15 -3.78 -11.91
C ILE A 9 -11.02 -3.73 -12.94
N GLY A 10 -11.34 -3.62 -14.23
CA GLY A 10 -10.36 -3.51 -15.31
C GLY A 10 -9.45 -2.30 -15.17
N LEU A 11 -9.99 -1.13 -14.82
CA LEU A 11 -9.22 0.09 -14.60
C LEU A 11 -8.30 -0.03 -13.38
N VAL A 12 -8.80 -0.60 -12.27
CA VAL A 12 -7.97 -0.85 -11.08
C VAL A 12 -6.86 -1.86 -11.38
N ALA A 13 -7.17 -2.95 -12.11
CA ALA A 13 -6.18 -3.94 -12.52
C ALA A 13 -5.11 -3.33 -13.45
N ALA A 14 -5.53 -2.51 -14.43
CA ALA A 14 -4.62 -1.80 -15.32
C ALA A 14 -3.72 -0.82 -14.55
N TRP A 15 -4.26 -0.08 -13.57
CA TRP A 15 -3.48 0.79 -12.71
C TRP A 15 -2.43 0.03 -11.89
N LEU A 16 -2.83 -1.06 -11.23
CA LEU A 16 -1.91 -1.88 -10.45
C LEU A 16 -0.83 -2.55 -11.32
N ALA A 17 -1.20 -3.00 -12.53
CA ALA A 17 -0.26 -3.55 -13.49
C ALA A 17 0.74 -2.48 -13.98
N LEU A 18 0.28 -1.25 -14.22
CA LEU A 18 1.14 -0.12 -14.56
C LEU A 18 2.13 0.19 -13.43
N VAL A 19 1.64 0.36 -12.20
CA VAL A 19 2.48 0.64 -11.03
C VAL A 19 3.51 -0.47 -10.82
N GLY A 20 3.09 -1.74 -10.87
CA GLY A 20 3.98 -2.89 -10.73
C GLY A 20 5.00 -2.98 -11.88
N GLY A 21 4.56 -2.72 -13.11
CA GLY A 21 5.42 -2.69 -14.30
C GLY A 21 6.49 -1.59 -14.23
N VAL A 22 6.12 -0.39 -13.78
CA VAL A 22 7.07 0.71 -13.54
C VAL A 22 8.05 0.34 -12.43
N ALA A 23 7.58 -0.20 -11.32
CA ALA A 23 8.44 -0.59 -10.20
C ALA A 23 9.44 -1.68 -10.61
N GLU A 24 9.01 -2.73 -11.28
CA GLU A 24 9.89 -3.80 -11.78
C GLU A 24 10.81 -3.31 -12.91
N GLY A 25 10.30 -2.43 -13.79
CA GLY A 25 11.11 -1.78 -14.82
C GLY A 25 12.27 -1.00 -14.22
N LEU A 26 12.00 -0.13 -13.24
CA LEU A 26 13.02 0.63 -12.51
C LEU A 26 13.98 -0.28 -11.75
N ARG A 27 13.48 -1.36 -11.13
CA ARG A 27 14.33 -2.35 -10.47
C ARG A 27 15.34 -2.98 -11.43
N ARG A 28 14.93 -3.25 -12.67
CA ARG A 28 15.81 -3.84 -13.70
C ARG A 28 16.75 -2.83 -14.36
N THR A 29 16.29 -1.61 -14.64
CA THR A 29 17.05 -0.63 -15.43
C THR A 29 17.87 0.33 -14.60
N ALA A 30 17.38 0.71 -13.42
CA ALA A 30 18.02 1.68 -12.52
C ALA A 30 18.64 1.02 -11.27
N ALA A 31 18.62 -0.31 -11.19
CA ALA A 31 19.18 -1.11 -10.09
C ALA A 31 18.75 -0.62 -8.68
N ILE A 32 17.52 -0.11 -8.57
CA ILE A 32 17.00 0.38 -7.29
C ILE A 32 16.78 -0.77 -6.31
N ASP A 33 16.97 -0.49 -5.02
CA ASP A 33 16.83 -1.48 -3.97
C ASP A 33 15.40 -2.05 -3.90
N THR A 34 15.30 -3.30 -3.43
CA THR A 34 14.02 -3.99 -3.21
C THR A 34 13.10 -3.19 -2.28
N GLU A 35 13.64 -2.46 -1.31
CA GLU A 35 12.83 -1.58 -0.45
C GLU A 35 12.18 -0.45 -1.24
N ILE A 36 12.95 0.26 -2.06
CA ILE A 36 12.44 1.39 -2.86
C ILE A 36 11.36 0.87 -3.82
N THR A 37 11.61 -0.27 -4.47
CA THR A 37 10.63 -0.95 -5.33
C THR A 37 9.33 -1.23 -4.56
N ARG A 38 9.42 -1.79 -3.35
CA ARG A 38 8.26 -2.05 -2.49
C ARG A 38 7.50 -0.77 -2.13
N LYS A 39 8.21 0.33 -1.87
CA LYS A 39 7.61 1.62 -1.49
C LYS A 39 6.93 2.31 -2.67
N ILE A 40 7.47 2.18 -3.89
CA ILE A 40 6.78 2.62 -5.12
C ILE A 40 5.44 1.88 -5.26
N VAL A 41 5.45 0.54 -5.13
CA VAL A 41 4.21 -0.26 -5.19
C VAL A 41 3.25 0.11 -4.07
N HIS A 42 3.74 0.31 -2.84
CA HIS A 42 2.92 0.70 -1.69
C HIS A 42 2.21 2.05 -1.89
N ILE A 43 2.94 3.07 -2.36
CA ILE A 43 2.36 4.39 -2.64
C ILE A 43 1.38 4.27 -3.81
N GLY A 44 1.80 3.65 -4.91
CA GLY A 44 0.99 3.53 -6.13
C GLY A 44 -0.29 2.70 -5.93
N ALA A 45 -0.23 1.59 -5.21
CA ALA A 45 -1.40 0.79 -4.85
C ALA A 45 -2.39 1.60 -3.99
N GLY A 46 -1.90 2.51 -3.14
CA GLY A 46 -2.72 3.38 -2.31
C GLY A 46 -3.61 4.31 -3.12
N HIS A 47 -3.15 4.73 -4.30
CA HIS A 47 -3.90 5.61 -5.19
C HIS A 47 -5.11 4.95 -5.84
N VAL A 48 -5.28 3.63 -5.71
CA VAL A 48 -6.52 2.93 -6.09
C VAL A 48 -7.74 3.55 -5.40
N ILE A 49 -7.59 4.11 -4.19
CA ILE A 49 -8.69 4.77 -3.49
C ILE A 49 -9.23 5.99 -4.25
N LEU A 50 -8.36 6.73 -4.96
CA LEU A 50 -8.76 7.89 -5.77
C LEU A 50 -9.54 7.44 -7.00
N LEU A 51 -9.10 6.35 -7.64
CA LEU A 51 -9.87 5.74 -8.74
C LEU A 51 -11.22 5.24 -8.25
N ALA A 52 -11.26 4.57 -7.11
CA ALA A 52 -12.51 4.08 -6.51
C ALA A 52 -13.46 5.24 -6.17
N TRP A 53 -12.93 6.35 -5.65
CA TRP A 53 -13.72 7.54 -5.35
C TRP A 53 -14.25 8.19 -6.63
N TRP A 54 -13.39 8.44 -7.63
CA TRP A 54 -13.77 9.05 -8.90
C TRP A 54 -14.83 8.22 -9.66
N LEU A 55 -14.68 6.91 -9.66
CA LEU A 55 -15.59 5.97 -10.32
C LEU A 55 -16.87 5.70 -9.53
N HIS A 56 -17.06 6.33 -8.38
CA HIS A 56 -18.21 6.09 -7.49
C HIS A 56 -18.39 4.60 -7.15
N THR A 57 -17.28 3.91 -6.91
CA THR A 57 -17.26 2.48 -6.64
C THR A 57 -18.03 2.17 -5.35
N PRO A 58 -18.88 1.14 -5.32
CA PRO A 58 -19.63 0.78 -4.12
C PRO A 58 -18.68 0.25 -3.02
N ALA A 59 -18.98 0.59 -1.77
CA ALA A 59 -18.12 0.29 -0.62
C ALA A 59 -17.73 -1.19 -0.49
N TRP A 60 -18.68 -2.10 -0.78
CA TRP A 60 -18.45 -3.54 -0.66
C TRP A 60 -17.30 -4.04 -1.55
N MET A 61 -17.08 -3.43 -2.72
CA MET A 61 -15.96 -3.81 -3.60
C MET A 61 -14.62 -3.47 -2.96
N GLY A 62 -14.50 -2.28 -2.37
CA GLY A 62 -13.28 -1.85 -1.66
C GLY A 62 -13.01 -2.71 -0.43
N ILE A 63 -14.05 -3.01 0.35
CA ILE A 63 -13.96 -3.88 1.54
C ILE A 63 -13.58 -5.31 1.16
N ALA A 64 -14.21 -5.87 0.12
CA ALA A 64 -13.88 -7.21 -0.37
C ALA A 64 -12.45 -7.29 -0.90
N ALA A 65 -12.00 -6.29 -1.67
CA ALA A 65 -10.63 -6.21 -2.17
C ALA A 65 -9.62 -6.10 -1.02
N ALA A 66 -9.89 -5.26 -0.02
CA ALA A 66 -9.06 -5.13 1.18
C ALA A 66 -9.01 -6.43 2.00
N GLY A 67 -10.13 -7.12 2.16
CA GLY A 67 -10.21 -8.43 2.81
C GLY A 67 -9.41 -9.49 2.08
N ALA A 68 -9.55 -9.59 0.76
CA ALA A 68 -8.78 -10.50 -0.07
C ALA A 68 -7.27 -10.20 0.00
N ALA A 69 -6.88 -8.93 -0.11
CA ALA A 69 -5.48 -8.51 0.01
C ALA A 69 -4.90 -8.82 1.39
N SER A 70 -5.68 -8.62 2.46
CA SER A 70 -5.28 -8.96 3.83
C SER A 70 -5.07 -10.47 4.00
N ALA A 71 -6.00 -11.29 3.49
CA ALA A 71 -5.89 -12.74 3.52
C ALA A 71 -4.67 -13.24 2.72
N LEU A 72 -4.45 -12.70 1.53
CA LEU A 72 -3.27 -13.00 0.71
C LEU A 72 -1.97 -12.57 1.40
N ALA A 73 -1.95 -11.42 2.08
CA ALA A 73 -0.79 -10.97 2.84
C ALA A 73 -0.48 -11.91 4.02
N LEU A 74 -1.49 -12.35 4.77
CA LEU A 74 -1.31 -13.34 5.85
C LEU A 74 -0.89 -14.71 5.32
N LEU A 75 -1.47 -15.15 4.20
CA LEU A 75 -1.08 -16.42 3.59
C LEU A 75 0.36 -16.36 3.10
N SER A 76 0.76 -15.26 2.47
CA SER A 76 2.13 -15.01 2.02
C SER A 76 3.13 -14.89 3.17
N TYR A 77 2.65 -14.55 4.38
CA TYR A 77 3.46 -14.55 5.60
C TYR A 77 3.74 -15.98 6.09
N ARG A 78 2.78 -16.91 5.90
CA ARG A 78 2.89 -18.32 6.33
C ARG A 78 3.52 -19.23 5.26
N LEU A 79 3.30 -18.92 3.99
CA LEU A 79 3.72 -19.69 2.82
C LEU A 79 4.47 -18.75 1.87
N PRO A 80 5.69 -19.09 1.39
CA PRO A 80 6.48 -18.23 0.51
C PRO A 80 5.94 -18.20 -0.94
N ILE A 81 4.67 -17.84 -1.11
CA ILE A 81 3.97 -17.80 -2.41
C ILE A 81 4.42 -16.57 -3.24
N LEU A 82 4.91 -15.50 -2.59
CA LEU A 82 5.35 -14.25 -3.23
C LEU A 82 6.78 -13.84 -2.80
N PRO A 83 7.82 -14.55 -3.27
CA PRO A 83 9.21 -14.28 -2.89
C PRO A 83 9.71 -12.87 -3.29
N GLY A 84 9.09 -12.22 -4.29
CA GLY A 84 9.46 -10.88 -4.73
C GLY A 84 8.98 -9.73 -3.84
N ILE A 85 7.98 -9.95 -2.97
CA ILE A 85 7.45 -8.93 -2.04
C ILE A 85 8.03 -9.12 -0.64
N ASN A 86 8.24 -10.38 -0.26
CA ASN A 86 8.88 -10.78 0.99
C ASN A 86 10.39 -10.87 0.76
N GLY A 87 11.06 -9.72 0.67
CA GLY A 87 12.52 -9.67 0.58
C GLY A 87 13.18 -10.50 1.68
N VAL A 88 14.20 -11.27 1.28
CA VAL A 88 15.02 -12.14 2.14
C VAL A 88 15.38 -11.42 3.44
N GLY A 89 14.80 -11.86 4.56
CA GLY A 89 15.18 -11.41 5.91
C GLY A 89 14.17 -10.53 6.68
N ARG A 90 13.03 -10.08 6.11
CA ARG A 90 11.98 -9.37 6.87
C ARG A 90 10.57 -9.86 6.55
N ASN A 91 10.08 -10.79 7.37
CA ASN A 91 8.64 -11.08 7.46
C ASN A 91 7.95 -9.96 8.25
N SER A 92 7.46 -8.94 7.54
CA SER A 92 6.74 -7.83 8.16
C SER A 92 5.24 -7.97 7.94
N LEU A 93 4.46 -7.80 9.01
CA LEU A 93 3.00 -7.69 8.94
C LEU A 93 2.53 -6.38 8.28
N GLY A 94 3.45 -5.53 7.79
CA GLY A 94 3.13 -4.22 7.20
C GLY A 94 2.13 -4.29 6.06
N THR A 95 2.29 -5.24 5.12
CA THR A 95 1.36 -5.41 3.98
C THR A 95 -0.04 -5.84 4.45
N PHE A 96 -0.13 -6.64 5.51
CA PHE A 96 -1.41 -7.02 6.12
C PHE A 96 -2.09 -5.80 6.76
N PHE A 97 -1.38 -5.08 7.64
CA PHE A 97 -1.95 -3.89 8.29
C PHE A 97 -2.31 -2.79 7.29
N TYR A 98 -1.55 -2.66 6.20
CA TYR A 98 -1.89 -1.76 5.11
C TYR A 98 -3.25 -2.09 4.47
N ALA A 99 -3.47 -3.34 4.09
CA ALA A 99 -4.73 -3.78 3.50
C ALA A 99 -5.89 -3.65 4.50
N VAL A 100 -5.67 -4.02 5.78
CA VAL A 100 -6.66 -3.85 6.85
C VAL A 100 -7.03 -2.38 7.04
N SER A 101 -6.06 -1.46 7.10
CA SER A 101 -6.31 -0.02 7.25
C SER A 101 -7.16 0.54 6.11
N ILE A 102 -6.89 0.14 4.86
CA ILE A 102 -7.72 0.52 3.71
C ILE A 102 -9.15 0.01 3.89
N GLY A 103 -9.31 -1.26 4.28
CA GLY A 103 -10.61 -1.88 4.51
C GLY A 103 -11.41 -1.18 5.62
N VAL A 104 -10.76 -0.88 6.75
CA VAL A 104 -11.36 -0.18 7.89
C VAL A 104 -11.78 1.23 7.52
N LEU A 105 -10.89 2.03 6.90
CA LEU A 105 -11.22 3.40 6.50
C LEU A 105 -12.35 3.43 5.46
N THR A 106 -12.35 2.49 4.51
CA THR A 106 -13.44 2.33 3.54
C THR A 106 -14.74 1.93 4.24
N ALA A 107 -14.71 0.95 5.15
CA ALA A 107 -15.90 0.50 5.87
C ALA A 107 -16.50 1.60 6.76
N LEU A 108 -15.67 2.46 7.35
CA LEU A 108 -16.13 3.54 8.23
C LEU A 108 -16.71 4.71 7.45
N PHE A 109 -16.01 5.23 6.44
CA PHE A 109 -16.39 6.52 5.83
C PHE A 109 -17.20 6.40 4.54
N TRP A 110 -17.06 5.30 3.81
CA TRP A 110 -17.73 5.16 2.51
C TRP A 110 -19.26 5.02 2.63
N PRO A 111 -19.80 4.18 3.54
CA PRO A 111 -21.25 4.08 3.74
C PRO A 111 -21.89 5.37 4.28
N LEU A 112 -21.10 6.21 4.95
CA LEU A 112 -21.54 7.51 5.47
C LEU A 112 -21.62 8.59 4.37
N GLY A 113 -21.26 8.27 3.12
CA GLY A 113 -21.18 9.24 2.04
C GLY A 113 -20.01 10.21 2.18
N LEU A 114 -18.96 9.82 2.91
CA LEU A 114 -17.77 10.63 3.18
C LEU A 114 -16.46 10.00 2.65
N PRO A 115 -16.41 9.51 1.40
CA PRO A 115 -15.24 8.82 0.84
C PRO A 115 -13.96 9.67 0.85
N GLN A 116 -14.08 11.01 0.89
CA GLN A 116 -12.94 11.93 1.01
C GLN A 116 -12.11 11.67 2.28
N TYR A 117 -12.72 11.30 3.40
CA TYR A 117 -11.98 11.03 4.63
C TYR A 117 -11.25 9.69 4.59
N ALA A 118 -11.84 8.67 3.93
CA ALA A 118 -11.13 7.43 3.64
C ALA A 118 -9.93 7.69 2.72
N ALA A 119 -10.14 8.43 1.63
CA ALA A 119 -9.08 8.77 0.68
C ALA A 119 -7.93 9.52 1.35
N LEU A 120 -8.23 10.56 2.13
CA LEU A 120 -7.22 11.32 2.88
C LEU A 120 -6.45 10.42 3.86
N GLY A 121 -7.15 9.64 4.68
CA GLY A 121 -6.49 8.74 5.65
C GLY A 121 -5.59 7.70 4.97
N ILE A 122 -6.06 7.10 3.87
CA ILE A 122 -5.29 6.13 3.09
C ILE A 122 -4.07 6.79 2.46
N LEU A 123 -4.21 7.97 1.84
CA LEU A 123 -3.10 8.67 1.20
C LEU A 123 -2.06 9.16 2.21
N VAL A 124 -2.50 9.68 3.37
CA VAL A 124 -1.58 10.05 4.46
C VAL A 124 -0.80 8.83 4.95
N MET A 125 -1.46 7.68 5.11
CA MET A 125 -0.79 6.43 5.47
C MET A 125 0.21 6.00 4.39
N THR A 126 -0.18 5.99 3.11
CA THR A 126 0.65 5.45 2.02
C THR A 126 1.87 6.32 1.75
N TRP A 127 1.70 7.63 1.73
CA TRP A 127 2.80 8.59 1.59
C TRP A 127 3.63 8.66 2.87
N GLY A 128 3.00 8.64 4.04
CA GLY A 128 3.68 8.65 5.34
C GLY A 128 4.63 7.48 5.51
N ASP A 129 4.15 6.24 5.38
CA ASP A 129 4.99 5.04 5.48
C ASP A 129 5.98 4.93 4.29
N GLY A 130 5.58 5.41 3.12
CA GLY A 130 6.42 5.54 1.94
C GLY A 130 7.67 6.39 2.19
N LEU A 131 7.45 7.65 2.54
CA LEU A 131 8.49 8.67 2.70
C LEU A 131 9.30 8.46 3.97
N ALA A 132 8.68 8.06 5.08
CA ALA A 132 9.40 7.76 6.31
C ALA A 132 10.47 6.68 6.11
N ALA A 133 10.18 5.66 5.29
CA ALA A 133 11.15 4.62 4.97
C ALA A 133 12.28 5.15 4.08
N VAL A 134 11.96 5.90 3.02
CA VAL A 134 12.97 6.45 2.09
C VAL A 134 13.90 7.43 2.82
N VAL A 135 13.33 8.37 3.58
CA VAL A 135 14.09 9.35 4.37
C VAL A 135 14.88 8.64 5.46
N GLY A 136 14.26 7.70 6.17
CA GLY A 136 14.91 6.97 7.25
C GLY A 136 16.10 6.13 6.79
N GLN A 137 16.03 5.53 5.59
CA GLN A 137 17.15 4.78 5.01
C GLN A 137 18.27 5.66 4.48
N ARG A 138 17.92 6.78 3.84
CA ARG A 138 18.92 7.65 3.19
C ARG A 138 19.58 8.64 4.14
N PHE A 139 18.84 9.15 5.12
CA PHE A 139 19.25 10.24 6.00
C PHE A 139 19.18 9.89 7.50
N GLY A 140 18.75 8.68 7.87
CA GLY A 140 18.64 8.28 9.27
C GLY A 140 19.98 8.25 9.98
N ARG A 141 20.23 9.21 10.87
CA ARG A 141 21.43 9.27 11.72
C ARG A 141 21.11 8.99 13.18
N HIS A 142 19.86 9.16 13.59
CA HIS A 142 19.42 8.95 14.97
C HIS A 142 18.46 7.76 15.07
N PRO A 143 18.98 6.52 15.08
CA PRO A 143 18.15 5.33 15.14
C PRO A 143 17.58 5.11 16.55
N TYR A 144 16.38 4.56 16.62
CA TYR A 144 15.74 4.06 17.83
C TYR A 144 15.06 2.72 17.55
N LYS A 145 14.74 1.95 18.60
CA LYS A 145 14.09 0.63 18.46
C LYS A 145 12.70 0.64 19.10
N ILE A 146 11.72 0.13 18.38
CA ILE A 146 10.35 -0.10 18.88
C ILE A 146 9.92 -1.52 18.47
N PHE A 147 9.50 -2.33 19.45
CA PHE A 147 9.07 -3.73 19.23
C PHE A 147 10.05 -4.54 18.35
N GLY A 148 11.35 -4.39 18.59
CA GLY A 148 12.41 -5.07 17.81
C GLY A 148 12.68 -4.48 16.42
N ASN A 149 11.89 -3.52 15.94
CA ASN A 149 12.12 -2.83 14.66
C ASN A 149 13.00 -1.59 14.87
N GLN A 150 14.04 -1.46 14.05
CA GLN A 150 14.84 -0.25 13.98
C GLN A 150 14.11 0.81 13.14
N LYS A 151 14.00 2.03 13.68
CA LYS A 151 13.45 3.23 13.04
C LYS A 151 14.42 4.39 13.26
N SER A 152 14.18 5.53 12.63
CA SER A 152 14.96 6.75 12.84
C SER A 152 14.06 7.97 13.09
N TRP A 153 14.57 8.96 13.80
CA TRP A 153 13.87 10.21 14.04
C TRP A 153 13.61 10.96 12.73
N GLU A 154 14.59 10.96 11.82
CA GLU A 154 14.47 11.61 10.52
C GLU A 154 13.34 11.01 9.68
N GLY A 155 13.21 9.68 9.67
CA GLY A 155 12.09 9.02 8.99
C GLY A 155 10.75 9.35 9.66
N SER A 156 10.72 9.43 10.99
CA SER A 156 9.48 9.71 11.74
C SER A 156 9.00 11.15 11.55
N LEU A 157 9.93 12.09 11.38
CA LEU A 157 9.67 13.51 11.14
C LEU A 157 9.58 13.86 9.65
N ALA A 158 9.66 12.88 8.74
CA ALA A 158 9.65 13.13 7.29
C ALA A 158 8.38 13.84 6.79
N MET A 159 7.28 13.73 7.54
CA MET A 159 5.95 14.27 7.20
C MET A 159 5.35 15.13 8.34
N ALA A 160 6.18 15.55 9.31
CA ALA A 160 5.79 16.38 10.44
C ALA A 160 5.91 17.87 10.08
#